data_AF-A0A928IFX8-F1
#
_entry.id   AF-A0A928IFX8-F1
#
_cell.length_a   1.000
_cell.length_b   1.000
_cell.length_c   1.000
_cell.angle_alpha   90.00
_cell.angle_beta   90.00
_cell.angle_gamma   90.00
#
_symmetry.space_group_name_H-M   'P 1'
#
loop_
_entity.id
_entity.type
_entity.pdbx_description
1 polymer ?
#
loop_
_entity_poly.entity_id
_entity_poly.type
_entity_poly.pdbx_seq_one_letter_code
_entity_poly.pdbx_strand_id
1 'polypeptide(L)'
;MKIMKTKLIILFVLFLVFIGGWLSLLFLLYRTVEPNLPKGETFCLTKYQWEIQTFSTEQSVGEVDNKNIAIKKAKSLWLEKYSVEIPEKKIKVAYDTKEECWHVYGTLSPNALGGVLHAIIRKNGDLLAIWIDD
;
A
#
# COMPACT_ATOMS: atom_id res chain seq x y z
N MET A 1 39.85 -29.64 -36.59
CA MET A 1 38.71 -29.77 -35.64
C MET A 1 38.89 -29.04 -34.29
N LYS A 2 40.12 -28.72 -33.84
CA LYS A 2 40.35 -28.04 -32.53
C LYS A 2 39.95 -26.55 -32.52
N ILE A 3 40.22 -25.84 -33.62
CA ILE A 3 39.98 -24.37 -33.76
C ILE A 3 38.48 -24.02 -33.78
N MET A 4 37.63 -24.86 -34.38
CA MET A 4 36.17 -24.64 -34.38
C MET A 4 35.56 -24.73 -32.98
N LYS A 5 36.05 -25.66 -32.14
CA LYS A 5 35.56 -25.83 -30.76
C LYS A 5 35.91 -24.60 -29.90
N THR A 6 37.11 -24.04 -30.06
CA THR A 6 37.53 -22.84 -29.33
C THR A 6 36.69 -21.61 -29.72
N LYS A 7 36.40 -21.43 -31.02
CA LYS A 7 35.51 -20.34 -31.49
C LYS A 7 34.08 -20.48 -30.96
N LEU A 8 33.58 -21.72 -30.86
CA LEU A 8 32.24 -22.00 -30.32
C LEU A 8 32.15 -21.69 -28.82
N ILE A 9 33.19 -22.03 -28.05
CA ILE A 9 33.26 -21.74 -26.61
C ILE A 9 33.29 -20.22 -26.37
N ILE A 10 34.07 -19.47 -27.15
CA ILE A 10 34.14 -18.01 -27.03
C ILE A 10 32.78 -17.37 -27.35
N LEU A 11 32.09 -17.85 -28.38
CA LEU A 11 30.74 -17.38 -28.74
C LEU A 11 29.72 -17.65 -27.63
N PHE A 12 29.80 -18.82 -27.00
CA PHE A 12 28.90 -19.19 -25.89
C PHE A 12 29.12 -18.32 -24.65
N VAL A 13 30.37 -18.00 -24.32
CA VAL A 13 30.70 -17.10 -23.20
C VAL A 13 30.17 -15.69 -23.47
N LEU A 14 30.33 -15.17 -24.69
CA LEU A 14 29.76 -13.88 -25.09
C LEU A 14 28.24 -13.84 -24.95
N PHE A 15 27.56 -14.92 -25.34
CA PHE A 15 26.10 -15.03 -25.22
C PHE A 15 25.62 -14.98 -23.76
N LEU A 16 26.32 -15.65 -22.83
CA LEU A 16 26.00 -15.62 -21.40
C LEU A 16 26.16 -14.23 -20.79
N VAL A 17 27.20 -13.48 -21.18
CA VAL A 17 27.41 -12.09 -20.73
C VAL A 17 26.28 -11.19 -21.22
N PHE A 18 25.83 -11.39 -22.48
CA PHE A 18 24.69 -10.65 -23.03
C PHE A 18 23.38 -10.93 -22.30
N ILE A 19 23.08 -12.20 -21.99
CA ILE A 19 21.88 -12.57 -21.23
C ILE A 19 21.93 -11.97 -19.82
N GLY A 20 23.08 -12.07 -19.14
CA GLY A 20 23.26 -11.49 -17.81
C GLY A 20 23.09 -9.97 -17.79
N GLY A 21 23.65 -9.27 -18.79
CA GLY A 21 23.48 -7.83 -18.96
C GLY A 21 22.03 -7.45 -19.23
N TRP A 22 21.33 -8.21 -20.07
CA TRP A 22 19.92 -7.97 -20.39
C TRP A 22 19.01 -8.18 -19.17
N LEU A 23 19.24 -9.25 -18.41
CA LEU A 23 18.51 -9.52 -17.16
C LEU A 23 18.78 -8.44 -16.10
N SER A 24 20.02 -7.98 -15.98
CA SER A 24 20.37 -6.87 -15.09
C SER A 24 19.69 -5.56 -15.49
N LEU A 25 19.58 -5.28 -16.80
CA LEU A 25 18.89 -4.09 -17.30
C LEU A 25 17.38 -4.16 -17.03
N LEU A 26 16.77 -5.33 -17.23
CA LEU A 26 15.36 -5.58 -16.88
C LEU A 26 15.10 -5.39 -15.39
N PHE A 27 16.01 -5.86 -14.52
CA PHE A 27 15.91 -5.67 -13.08
C PHE A 27 16.00 -4.19 -12.67
N LEU A 28 16.89 -3.42 -13.30
CA LEU A 28 16.99 -1.97 -13.06
C LEU A 28 15.74 -1.22 -13.56
N LEU A 29 15.22 -1.58 -14.73
CA LEU A 29 13.98 -1.00 -15.27
C LEU A 29 12.79 -1.28 -14.35
N TYR A 30 12.65 -2.51 -13.85
CA TYR A 30 11.62 -2.86 -12.86
C TYR A 30 11.72 -2.00 -11.60
N ARG A 31 12.94 -1.68 -11.14
CA ARG A 31 13.16 -0.83 -9.97
C ARG A 31 12.84 0.65 -10.22
N THR A 32 12.96 1.12 -11.46
CA THR A 32 12.67 2.51 -11.84
C THR A 32 11.19 2.79 -12.11
N VAL A 33 10.34 1.76 -12.18
CA VAL A 33 8.88 1.92 -12.17
C VAL A 33 8.41 2.10 -10.72
N GLU A 34 8.90 3.14 -10.05
CA GLU A 34 8.15 3.77 -8.96
C GLU A 34 7.44 4.99 -9.59
N PRO A 35 6.16 4.86 -9.95
CA PRO A 35 5.43 5.95 -10.57
C PRO A 35 5.12 6.98 -9.50
N ASN A 36 5.95 8.03 -9.37
CA ASN A 36 5.63 9.31 -8.72
C ASN A 36 4.57 9.21 -7.60
N LEU A 37 4.83 8.38 -6.57
CA LEU A 37 3.85 8.16 -5.51
C LEU A 37 3.70 9.48 -4.74
N PRO A 38 2.47 9.98 -4.52
CA PRO A 38 2.26 11.11 -3.62
C PRO A 38 2.87 10.72 -2.28
N LYS A 39 3.68 11.63 -1.73
CA LYS A 39 4.51 11.49 -0.52
C LYS A 39 3.63 11.26 0.72
N GLY A 40 2.94 10.13 0.78
CA GLY A 40 2.27 9.55 1.92
C GLY A 40 3.10 8.37 2.41
N GLU A 41 3.17 8.19 3.73
CA GLU A 41 3.81 7.02 4.32
C GLU A 41 3.22 5.76 3.63
N THR A 42 4.08 4.89 3.11
CA THR A 42 3.62 3.70 2.37
C THR A 42 3.12 2.66 3.37
N PHE A 43 1.85 2.24 3.25
CA PHE A 43 1.32 1.09 3.98
C PHE A 43 1.21 -0.11 3.05
N CYS A 44 1.16 -1.32 3.62
CA CYS A 44 0.98 -2.55 2.88
C CYS A 44 -0.21 -3.31 3.47
N LEU A 45 -1.28 -3.48 2.69
CA LEU A 45 -2.53 -4.10 3.12
C LEU A 45 -2.34 -5.53 3.67
N THR A 46 -1.35 -6.26 3.14
CA THR A 46 -1.04 -7.63 3.56
C THR A 46 -0.56 -7.74 5.00
N LYS A 47 -0.14 -6.64 5.63
CA LYS A 47 0.19 -6.62 7.06
C LYS A 47 -1.03 -6.52 7.96
N TYR A 48 -2.19 -6.16 7.41
CA TYR A 48 -3.44 -5.91 8.15
C TYR A 48 -4.47 -7.03 7.97
N GLN A 49 -4.05 -8.23 7.57
CA GLN A 49 -4.99 -9.32 7.25
C GLN A 49 -5.81 -9.76 8.47
N TRP A 50 -5.21 -9.72 9.66
CA TRP A 50 -5.92 -10.07 10.89
C TRP A 50 -7.01 -9.06 11.23
N GLU A 51 -6.71 -7.77 11.10
CA GLU A 51 -7.64 -6.66 11.35
C GLU A 51 -8.77 -6.67 10.32
N ILE A 52 -8.47 -6.95 9.05
CA ILE A 52 -9.49 -7.10 8.01
C ILE A 52 -10.41 -8.27 8.34
N GLN A 53 -9.87 -9.45 8.70
CA GLN A 53 -10.71 -10.59 9.05
C GLN A 53 -11.56 -10.36 10.31
N THR A 54 -11.02 -9.63 11.28
CA THR A 54 -11.67 -9.44 12.60
C THR A 54 -12.66 -8.28 12.59
N PHE A 55 -12.35 -7.20 11.85
CA PHE A 55 -13.08 -5.93 11.88
C PHE A 55 -13.67 -5.53 10.53
N SER A 56 -13.73 -6.45 9.55
CA SER A 56 -14.41 -6.19 8.28
C SER A 56 -15.87 -5.82 8.51
N THR A 57 -16.40 -4.99 7.61
CA THR A 57 -17.81 -4.63 7.61
C THR A 57 -18.26 -4.58 6.16
N GLU A 58 -19.40 -5.18 5.84
CA GLU A 58 -20.00 -5.09 4.51
C GLU A 58 -20.68 -3.71 4.34
N GLN A 59 -19.86 -2.69 4.16
CA GLN A 59 -20.30 -1.31 3.97
C GLN A 59 -19.49 -0.66 2.84
N SER A 60 -20.17 0.10 1.99
CA SER A 60 -19.52 0.97 1.00
C SER A 60 -19.76 2.42 1.36
N VAL A 61 -18.73 3.26 1.23
CA VAL A 61 -18.80 4.69 1.51
C VAL A 61 -18.84 5.53 0.23
N GLY A 62 -18.94 4.89 -0.94
CA GLY A 62 -18.80 5.52 -2.25
C GLY A 62 -17.35 5.87 -2.59
N GLU A 63 -17.11 6.26 -3.84
CA GLU A 63 -15.77 6.44 -4.41
C GLU A 63 -14.87 7.40 -3.60
N VAL A 64 -13.60 7.01 -3.46
CA VAL A 64 -12.58 7.68 -2.65
C VAL A 64 -11.32 7.91 -3.50
N ASP A 65 -11.39 8.90 -4.38
CA ASP A 65 -10.32 9.17 -5.34
C ASP A 65 -9.10 9.91 -4.78
N ASN A 66 -9.25 10.52 -3.61
CA ASN A 66 -8.18 11.31 -3.03
C ASN A 66 -8.18 11.27 -1.51
N LYS A 67 -7.03 11.68 -0.96
CA LYS A 67 -6.75 11.73 0.48
C LYS A 67 -7.82 12.49 1.28
N ASN A 68 -8.30 13.63 0.79
CA ASN A 68 -9.26 14.46 1.53
C ASN A 68 -10.62 13.77 1.63
N ILE A 69 -11.06 13.10 0.56
CA ILE A 69 -12.26 12.26 0.60
C ILE A 69 -12.05 11.11 1.58
N ALA A 70 -10.91 10.43 1.55
CA ALA A 70 -10.61 9.33 2.47
C ALA A 70 -10.72 9.76 3.94
N ILE A 71 -10.12 10.90 4.30
CA ILE A 71 -10.22 11.49 5.65
C ILE A 71 -11.67 11.76 6.02
N LYS A 72 -12.43 12.43 5.14
CA LYS A 72 -13.83 12.78 5.40
C LYS A 72 -14.68 11.53 5.64
N LYS A 73 -14.52 10.50 4.80
CA LYS A 73 -15.25 9.23 4.92
C LYS A 73 -14.87 8.49 6.19
N ALA A 74 -13.57 8.37 6.50
CA ALA A 74 -13.10 7.76 7.74
C ALA A 74 -13.63 8.47 8.99
N LYS A 75 -13.60 9.81 9.02
CA LYS A 75 -14.20 10.59 10.11
C LYS A 75 -15.67 10.29 10.30
N SER A 76 -16.44 10.26 9.21
CA SER A 76 -17.86 9.91 9.27
C SER A 76 -18.08 8.50 9.83
N LEU A 77 -17.28 7.52 9.41
CA LEU A 77 -17.36 6.16 9.92
C LEU A 77 -17.01 6.06 11.41
N TRP A 78 -15.97 6.77 11.87
CA TRP A 78 -15.59 6.78 13.29
C TRP A 78 -16.66 7.44 14.16
N LEU A 79 -17.26 8.52 13.67
CA LEU A 79 -18.37 9.17 14.35
C LEU A 79 -19.59 8.25 14.42
N GLU A 80 -19.93 7.56 13.34
CA GLU A 80 -21.07 6.64 13.27
C GLU A 80 -20.86 5.42 14.20
N LYS A 81 -19.69 4.78 14.12
CA LYS A 81 -19.42 3.51 14.82
C LYS A 81 -19.06 3.70 16.29
N TYR A 82 -18.32 4.78 16.60
CA TYR A 82 -17.73 4.98 17.93
C TYR A 82 -18.17 6.27 18.62
N SER A 83 -18.93 7.15 17.93
CA SER A 83 -19.28 8.49 18.44
C SER A 83 -18.05 9.35 18.78
N VAL A 84 -16.92 9.11 18.10
CA VAL A 84 -15.66 9.83 18.31
C VAL A 84 -15.38 10.77 17.13
N GLU A 85 -15.07 12.03 17.45
CA GLU A 85 -14.56 12.99 16.47
C GLU A 85 -13.07 13.28 16.70
N ILE A 86 -12.25 13.10 15.66
CA ILE A 86 -10.83 13.44 15.68
C ILE A 86 -10.57 14.72 14.86
N PRO A 87 -9.80 15.68 15.41
CA PRO A 87 -9.30 16.82 14.64
C PRO A 87 -8.43 16.37 13.47
N GLU A 88 -8.63 16.94 12.27
CA GLU A 88 -7.90 16.53 11.06
C GLU A 88 -6.36 16.60 11.20
N LYS A 89 -5.85 17.56 12.00
CA LYS A 89 -4.43 17.67 12.36
C LYS A 89 -3.84 16.45 13.09
N LYS A 90 -4.70 15.58 13.61
CA LYS A 90 -4.35 14.33 14.32
C LYS A 90 -4.62 13.10 13.46
N ILE A 91 -4.91 13.27 12.18
CA ILE A 91 -5.16 12.17 11.25
C ILE A 91 -3.97 12.05 10.31
N LYS A 92 -3.50 10.81 10.14
CA LYS A 92 -2.57 10.42 9.09
C LYS A 92 -3.28 9.56 8.07
N VAL A 93 -2.73 9.59 6.85
CA VAL A 93 -3.23 8.80 5.73
C VAL A 93 -2.05 8.21 4.99
N ALA A 94 -2.16 6.92 4.74
CA ALA A 94 -1.28 6.14 3.90
C ALA A 94 -2.08 5.59 2.72
N TYR A 95 -1.41 5.33 1.60
CA TYR A 95 -2.03 4.73 0.40
C TYR A 95 -1.23 3.51 -0.05
N ASP A 96 -1.93 2.42 -0.36
CA ASP A 96 -1.36 1.23 -0.99
C ASP A 96 -1.78 1.24 -2.46
N THR A 97 -0.83 1.52 -3.34
CA THR A 97 -1.08 1.62 -4.79
C THR A 97 -1.37 0.27 -5.42
N LYS A 98 -0.87 -0.84 -4.85
CA LYS A 98 -1.09 -2.17 -5.44
C LYS A 98 -2.52 -2.64 -5.22
N GLU A 99 -3.04 -2.38 -4.02
CA GLU A 99 -4.38 -2.81 -3.61
C GLU A 99 -5.42 -1.68 -3.73
N GLU A 100 -5.00 -0.53 -4.26
CA GLU A 100 -5.80 0.69 -4.45
C GLU A 100 -6.67 1.05 -3.23
N CYS A 101 -6.04 1.14 -2.06
CA CYS A 101 -6.74 1.43 -0.83
C CYS A 101 -6.03 2.47 0.03
N TRP A 102 -6.84 3.19 0.81
CA TRP A 102 -6.44 4.20 1.77
C TRP A 102 -6.46 3.59 3.17
N HIS A 103 -5.39 3.79 3.93
CA HIS A 103 -5.38 3.56 5.37
C HIS A 103 -5.39 4.92 6.06
N VAL A 104 -6.47 5.20 6.77
CA VAL A 104 -6.68 6.44 7.51
C VAL A 104 -6.62 6.11 8.99
N TYR A 105 -5.82 6.84 9.76
CA TYR A 105 -5.64 6.54 11.17
C TYR A 105 -5.33 7.76 12.03
N GLY A 106 -5.72 7.67 13.29
CA GLY A 106 -5.46 8.70 14.30
C GLY A 106 -4.01 8.72 14.77
N THR A 107 -3.63 9.81 15.43
CA THR A 107 -2.33 9.97 16.12
C THR A 107 -2.52 10.44 17.56
N LEU A 108 -3.76 10.38 18.06
CA LEU A 108 -4.01 10.56 19.48
C LEU A 108 -3.36 9.40 20.23
N SER A 109 -2.75 9.69 21.38
CA SER A 109 -2.12 8.65 22.19
C SER A 109 -3.19 7.66 22.67
N PRO A 110 -2.88 6.35 22.74
CA PRO A 110 -3.84 5.35 23.20
C PRO A 110 -4.40 5.65 24.62
N ASN A 111 -3.62 6.36 25.44
CA ASN A 111 -4.01 6.82 26.77
C ASN A 111 -5.13 7.88 26.78
N ALA A 112 -5.53 8.41 25.62
CA ALA A 112 -6.62 9.37 25.50
C ALA A 112 -7.94 8.64 25.19
N LEU A 113 -8.61 8.12 26.24
CA LEU A 113 -10.04 7.75 26.32
C LEU A 113 -10.70 6.98 25.15
N GLY A 114 -9.95 6.36 24.24
CA GLY A 114 -10.55 5.58 23.14
C GLY A 114 -9.60 5.09 22.05
N GLY A 115 -8.31 4.88 22.38
CA GLY A 115 -7.33 4.28 21.49
C GLY A 115 -7.03 5.07 20.20
N VAL A 116 -6.27 4.44 19.31
CA VAL A 116 -5.98 4.94 17.96
C VAL A 116 -7.05 4.42 17.01
N LEU A 117 -7.81 5.33 16.40
CA LEU A 117 -8.81 4.96 15.40
C LEU A 117 -8.16 4.63 14.06
N HIS A 118 -8.63 3.56 13.41
CA HIS A 118 -8.17 3.13 12.11
C HIS A 118 -9.35 2.84 11.17
N ALA A 119 -9.15 3.09 9.87
CA ALA A 119 -10.05 2.68 8.80
C ALA A 119 -9.24 2.35 7.54
N ILE A 120 -9.59 1.25 6.86
CA ILE A 120 -9.04 0.88 5.56
C ILE A 120 -10.16 0.90 4.53
N ILE A 121 -10.05 1.76 3.52
CA ILE A 121 -11.09 2.00 2.52
C ILE A 121 -10.49 1.87 1.12
N ARG A 122 -11.06 1.03 0.27
CA ARG A 122 -10.66 0.94 -1.14
C ARG A 122 -11.08 2.18 -1.93
N LYS A 123 -10.39 2.46 -3.02
CA LYS A 123 -10.69 3.57 -3.91
C LYS A 123 -12.12 3.53 -4.45
N ASN A 124 -12.65 2.33 -4.72
CA ASN A 124 -14.06 2.14 -5.14
C ASN A 124 -15.10 2.42 -4.03
N GLY A 125 -14.65 2.65 -2.79
CA GLY A 125 -15.50 2.93 -1.64
C GLY A 125 -15.74 1.76 -0.71
N ASP A 126 -15.23 0.56 -1.00
CA ASP A 126 -15.44 -0.59 -0.11
C ASP A 126 -14.67 -0.41 1.21
N LEU A 127 -15.37 -0.51 2.33
CA LEU A 127 -14.75 -0.50 3.65
C LEU A 127 -14.20 -1.89 3.96
N LEU A 128 -12.87 -2.00 4.05
CA LEU A 128 -12.22 -3.28 4.36
C LEU A 128 -12.15 -3.56 5.85
N ALA A 129 -11.92 -2.54 6.67
CA ALA A 129 -11.79 -2.67 8.12
C ALA A 129 -11.95 -1.32 8.83
N ILE A 130 -12.50 -1.35 10.05
CA ILE A 130 -12.57 -0.19 10.95
C ILE A 130 -12.50 -0.64 12.41
N TRP A 131 -11.49 -0.17 13.14
CA TRP A 131 -11.19 -0.61 14.50
C TRP A 131 -10.55 0.51 15.34
N ILE A 132 -10.40 0.23 16.63
CA ILE A 132 -9.65 1.01 17.62
C ILE A 132 -8.50 0.12 18.11
N ASP A 133 -7.29 0.68 18.18
CA ASP A 133 -6.10 0.03 18.74
C ASP A 133 -5.76 0.69 20.09
N ASP A 134 -5.71 -0.09 21.17
CA ASP A 134 -5.54 0.37 22.57
C ASP A 134 -4.10 0.20 23.09
#